data_AF-A0A357LAU5-F1
#
_entry.id   AF-A0A357LAU5-F1
#
_cell.length_a   1.000
_cell.length_b   1.000
_cell.length_c   1.000
_cell.angle_alpha   90.00
_cell.angle_beta   90.00
_cell.angle_gamma   90.00
#
_symmetry.space_group_name_H-M   'P 1'
#
loop_
_entity.id
_entity.type
_entity.pdbx_description
1 polymer ?
#
loop_
_entity_poly.entity_id
_entity_poly.type
_entity_poly.pdbx_seq_one_letter_code
_entity_poly.pdbx_strand_id
1 'polypeptide(L)'
;ELASDERRKIARMMADTPFAFHQDFADDMNACVNAADYVVSMGGYNSVCEILSLGRPAVIVPRVRPVLEQWLRASRFADCGMIECLHPDTMTPERLGAAVEAMIANGDAQLAARRSLPLDGLPFIAAHAQRFAPPAYAATTAHFALRR
;
A
#
# COMPACT_ATOMS: atom_id res chain seq x y z
N GLU A 1 14.82 -14.51 -1.46
CA GLU A 1 15.23 -14.15 -2.83
C GLU A 1 14.41 -14.96 -3.83
N LEU A 2 14.02 -14.38 -4.97
CA LEU A 2 13.45 -15.17 -6.07
C LEU A 2 14.48 -16.18 -6.57
N ALA A 3 14.03 -17.41 -6.82
CA ALA A 3 14.88 -18.44 -7.39
C ALA A 3 15.40 -18.01 -8.77
N SER A 4 16.60 -18.47 -9.15
CA SER A 4 17.25 -18.09 -10.40
C SER A 4 16.42 -18.42 -11.66
N ASP A 5 15.55 -19.42 -11.58
CA ASP A 5 14.61 -19.80 -12.64
C ASP A 5 13.43 -18.82 -12.76
N GLU A 6 12.91 -18.31 -11.64
CA GLU A 6 11.82 -17.32 -11.65
C GLU A 6 12.29 -15.99 -12.23
N ARG A 7 13.50 -15.54 -11.86
CA ARG A 7 14.11 -14.33 -12.45
C ARG A 7 14.25 -14.46 -13.96
N ARG A 8 14.68 -15.63 -14.45
CA ARG A 8 14.77 -15.92 -15.90
C ARG A 8 13.40 -15.89 -16.59
N LYS A 9 12.35 -16.38 -15.93
CA LYS A 9 10.98 -16.34 -16.46
C LYS A 9 10.48 -14.90 -16.60
N ILE A 10 10.68 -14.07 -15.57
CA ILE A 10 10.31 -12.64 -15.60
C ILE A 10 11.07 -11.93 -16.72
N ALA A 11 12.39 -12.13 -16.82
CA ALA A 11 13.20 -11.50 -17.88
C ALA A 11 12.70 -11.83 -19.29
N ARG A 12 12.26 -13.07 -19.54
CA ARG A 12 11.65 -13.45 -20.83
C ARG A 12 10.33 -12.74 -21.09
N MET A 13 9.42 -12.72 -20.12
CA MET A 13 8.13 -12.03 -20.26
C MET A 13 8.30 -10.54 -20.56
N MET A 14 9.34 -9.94 -19.99
CA MET A 14 9.66 -8.53 -20.21
C MET A 14 10.27 -8.24 -21.57
N ALA A 15 11.07 -9.15 -22.12
CA ALA A 15 11.61 -9.01 -23.48
C ALA A 15 10.48 -8.86 -24.51
N ASP A 16 9.33 -9.49 -24.26
CA ASP A 16 8.14 -9.43 -25.11
C ASP A 16 7.20 -8.25 -24.77
N THR A 17 7.53 -7.43 -23.76
CA THR A 17 6.69 -6.33 -23.26
C THR A 17 7.46 -5.00 -23.26
N PRO A 18 7.49 -4.25 -24.39
CA PRO A 18 8.40 -3.10 -24.57
C PRO A 18 8.13 -1.90 -23.64
N PHE A 19 6.99 -1.87 -22.97
CA PHE A 19 6.59 -0.85 -22.00
C PHE A 19 6.75 -1.32 -20.54
N ALA A 20 7.30 -2.51 -20.30
CA ALA A 20 7.57 -3.01 -18.96
C ALA A 20 9.04 -2.76 -18.57
N PHE A 21 9.23 -2.31 -17.33
CA PHE A 21 10.54 -2.12 -16.73
C PHE A 21 10.63 -2.90 -15.43
N HIS A 22 11.81 -3.45 -15.13
CA HIS A 22 12.05 -4.21 -13.92
C HIS A 22 13.27 -3.66 -13.23
N GLN A 23 13.10 -3.49 -11.93
CA GLN A 23 14.10 -2.97 -11.04
C GLN A 23 14.09 -3.87 -9.81
N ASP A 24 15.22 -4.55 -9.57
CA ASP A 24 15.37 -5.45 -8.42
C ASP A 24 15.22 -4.71 -7.09
N PHE A 25 15.73 -3.47 -7.03
CA PHE A 25 15.67 -2.61 -5.87
C PHE A 25 15.49 -1.14 -6.27
N ALA A 26 14.54 -0.47 -5.62
CA ALA A 26 14.32 0.96 -5.73
C ALA A 26 14.74 1.63 -4.41
N ASP A 27 15.66 2.60 -4.49
CA ASP A 27 16.14 3.33 -3.31
C ASP A 27 15.05 4.20 -2.66
N ASP A 28 14.05 4.61 -3.46
CA ASP A 28 12.91 5.41 -3.01
C ASP A 28 11.60 4.86 -3.58
N MET A 29 11.03 3.86 -2.90
CA MET A 29 9.74 3.30 -3.27
C MET A 29 8.61 4.33 -3.15
N ASN A 30 8.72 5.30 -2.24
CA ASN A 30 7.71 6.33 -2.02
C ASN A 30 7.60 7.24 -3.26
N ALA A 31 8.74 7.67 -3.81
CA ALA A 31 8.78 8.43 -5.07
C ALA A 31 8.17 7.64 -6.23
N CYS A 32 8.45 6.34 -6.34
CA CYS A 32 7.85 5.47 -7.35
C CYS A 32 6.32 5.40 -7.21
N VAL A 33 5.81 5.20 -5.99
CA VAL A 33 4.36 5.18 -5.72
C VAL A 33 3.72 6.54 -6.02
N ASN A 34 4.38 7.64 -5.67
CA ASN A 34 3.86 8.98 -5.91
C ASN A 34 3.82 9.37 -7.39
N ALA A 35 4.75 8.85 -8.20
CA ALA A 35 4.76 9.06 -9.64
C ALA A 35 3.75 8.17 -10.39
N ALA A 36 3.24 7.11 -9.75
CA ALA A 36 2.30 6.19 -10.38
C ALA A 36 0.88 6.77 -10.43
N ASP A 37 0.18 6.50 -11.54
CA ASP A 37 -1.27 6.73 -11.64
C ASP A 37 -2.06 5.68 -10.86
N TYR A 38 -1.58 4.43 -10.87
CA TYR A 38 -2.23 3.28 -10.27
C TYR A 38 -1.19 2.31 -9.70
N VAL A 39 -1.54 1.58 -8.64
CA VAL A 39 -0.63 0.63 -7.97
C VAL A 39 -1.24 -0.76 -7.85
N VAL A 40 -0.50 -1.78 -8.27
CA VAL A 40 -0.80 -3.18 -7.94
C VAL A 40 0.27 -3.66 -6.96
N SER A 41 -0.13 -4.21 -5.82
CA SER A 41 0.81 -4.59 -4.76
C SER A 41 0.35 -5.82 -3.98
N MET A 42 1.30 -6.54 -3.38
CA MET A 42 0.99 -7.52 -2.34
C MET A 42 0.43 -6.85 -1.07
N GLY A 43 0.69 -5.56 -0.84
CA GLY A 43 0.10 -4.84 0.28
C GLY A 43 0.69 -5.18 1.64
N GLY A 44 2.02 -5.15 1.78
CA GLY A 44 2.69 -5.10 3.09
C GLY A 44 2.24 -3.90 3.94
N TYR A 45 2.62 -3.84 5.23
CA TYR A 45 2.15 -2.76 6.12
C TYR A 45 2.52 -1.37 5.57
N ASN A 46 3.82 -1.13 5.38
CA ASN A 46 4.33 0.13 4.86
C ASN A 46 3.78 0.46 3.48
N SER A 47 3.75 -0.49 2.55
CA SER A 47 3.28 -0.24 1.18
C SER A 47 1.84 0.24 1.14
N VAL A 48 0.95 -0.33 1.96
CA VAL A 48 -0.44 0.18 2.02
C VAL A 48 -0.50 1.54 2.69
N CYS A 49 0.28 1.77 3.75
CA CYS A 49 0.36 3.10 4.36
C CYS A 49 0.83 4.15 3.34
N GLU A 50 1.85 3.85 2.54
CA GLU A 50 2.33 4.72 1.46
C GLU A 50 1.25 4.94 0.40
N ILE A 51 0.66 3.88 -0.13
CA ILE A 51 -0.43 3.95 -1.13
C ILE A 51 -1.60 4.81 -0.65
N LEU A 52 -2.05 4.60 0.59
CA LEU A 52 -3.16 5.34 1.17
C LEU A 52 -2.79 6.81 1.44
N SER A 53 -1.60 7.06 2.00
CA SER A 53 -1.15 8.42 2.34
C SER A 53 -0.86 9.26 1.09
N LEU A 54 -0.34 8.65 0.03
CA LEU A 54 -0.08 9.29 -1.26
C LEU A 54 -1.32 9.36 -2.15
N GLY A 55 -2.46 8.82 -1.69
CA GLY A 55 -3.71 8.83 -2.43
C GLY A 55 -3.59 8.18 -3.80
N ARG A 56 -3.11 6.93 -3.86
CA ARG A 56 -2.96 6.19 -5.14
C ARG A 56 -3.99 5.09 -5.28
N PRO A 57 -4.88 5.09 -6.28
CA PRO A 57 -5.81 3.98 -6.49
C PRO A 57 -5.04 2.67 -6.61
N ALA A 58 -5.56 1.59 -6.02
CA ALA A 58 -4.78 0.36 -5.91
C ALA A 58 -5.60 -0.92 -5.95
N VAL A 59 -4.98 -1.96 -6.53
CA VAL A 59 -5.37 -3.37 -6.39
C VAL A 59 -4.37 -4.06 -5.46
N ILE A 60 -4.87 -4.69 -4.40
CA ILE A 60 -4.06 -5.45 -3.46
C ILE A 60 -4.31 -6.95 -3.61
N VAL A 61 -3.24 -7.72 -3.80
CA VAL A 61 -3.25 -9.20 -3.83
C VAL A 61 -2.45 -9.70 -2.62
N PRO A 62 -3.07 -9.80 -1.43
CA PRO A 62 -2.33 -10.00 -0.19
C PRO A 62 -1.81 -11.42 -0.04
N ARG A 63 -0.70 -11.56 0.67
CA ARG A 63 -0.25 -12.88 1.13
C ARG A 63 -1.14 -13.37 2.28
N VAL A 64 -1.60 -14.61 2.19
CA VAL A 64 -2.50 -15.25 3.20
C VAL A 64 -1.82 -16.31 4.07
N ARG A 65 -0.55 -16.64 3.79
CA ARG A 65 0.21 -17.68 4.51
C ARG A 65 1.63 -17.19 4.85
N PRO A 66 2.19 -17.53 6.03
CA PRO A 66 1.58 -18.30 7.12
C PRO A 66 0.62 -17.48 8.00
N VAL A 67 0.58 -16.16 7.83
CA VAL A 67 -0.25 -15.23 8.62
C VAL A 67 -1.23 -14.47 7.74
N LEU A 68 -2.37 -14.08 8.31
CA LEU A 68 -3.50 -13.47 7.61
C LEU A 68 -3.55 -11.94 7.68
N GLU A 69 -2.60 -11.28 8.34
CA GLU A 69 -2.67 -9.83 8.60
C GLU A 69 -2.78 -8.98 7.33
N GLN A 70 -2.09 -9.36 6.25
CA GLN A 70 -2.21 -8.65 4.97
C GLN A 70 -3.62 -8.80 4.38
N TRP A 71 -4.18 -10.01 4.44
CA TRP A 71 -5.54 -10.26 3.99
C TRP A 71 -6.56 -9.48 4.80
N LEU A 72 -6.51 -9.58 6.13
CA LEU A 72 -7.42 -8.87 7.03
C LEU A 72 -7.38 -7.36 6.77
N ARG A 73 -6.19 -6.78 6.59
CA ARG A 73 -6.08 -5.35 6.32
C ARG A 73 -6.61 -4.98 4.93
N ALA A 74 -6.21 -5.72 3.90
CA ALA A 74 -6.62 -5.43 2.52
C ALA A 74 -8.13 -5.62 2.31
N SER A 75 -8.71 -6.70 2.83
CA SER A 75 -10.15 -6.92 2.75
C SER A 75 -10.94 -5.84 3.48
N ARG A 76 -10.48 -5.40 4.66
CA ARG A 76 -11.14 -4.31 5.40
C ARG A 76 -11.07 -2.98 4.69
N PHE A 77 -9.95 -2.64 4.05
CA PHE A 77 -9.89 -1.43 3.23
C PHE A 77 -10.76 -1.52 1.98
N ALA A 78 -10.88 -2.71 1.38
CA ALA A 78 -11.80 -2.94 0.26
C ALA A 78 -13.28 -2.83 0.68
N ASP A 79 -13.65 -3.37 1.85
CA ASP A 79 -15.00 -3.19 2.43
C ASP A 79 -15.35 -1.70 2.62
N CYS A 80 -14.34 -0.87 2.92
CA CYS A 80 -14.49 0.59 3.02
C CYS A 80 -14.40 1.32 1.67
N GLY A 81 -14.29 0.59 0.55
CA GLY A 81 -14.17 1.16 -0.80
C GLY A 81 -12.85 1.89 -1.05
N MET A 82 -11.83 1.69 -0.22
CA MET A 82 -10.56 2.42 -0.32
C MET A 82 -9.57 1.79 -1.30
N ILE A 83 -9.72 0.52 -1.64
CA ILE A 83 -8.88 -0.23 -2.58
C ILE A 83 -9.71 -1.35 -3.23
N GLU A 84 -9.22 -1.91 -4.34
CA GLU A 84 -9.63 -3.25 -4.77
C GLU A 84 -8.79 -4.31 -4.04
N CYS A 85 -9.39 -5.46 -3.73
CA CYS A 85 -8.70 -6.57 -3.08
C CYS A 85 -9.04 -7.90 -3.76
N LEU A 86 -8.02 -8.68 -4.13
CA LEU A 86 -8.18 -9.98 -4.76
C LEU A 86 -7.50 -11.06 -3.91
N HIS A 87 -8.25 -12.08 -3.49
CA HIS A 87 -7.67 -13.19 -2.72
C HIS A 87 -6.68 -14.00 -3.58
N PRO A 88 -5.45 -14.29 -3.10
CA PRO A 88 -4.39 -14.92 -3.91
C PRO A 88 -4.77 -16.31 -4.43
N ASP A 89 -5.47 -17.12 -3.64
CA ASP A 89 -5.87 -18.48 -4.05
C ASP A 89 -6.90 -18.50 -5.21
N THR A 90 -7.47 -17.34 -5.53
CA THR A 90 -8.45 -17.19 -6.59
C THR A 90 -7.90 -16.37 -7.76
N MET A 91 -6.66 -15.90 -7.67
CA MET A 91 -6.06 -15.02 -8.66
C MET A 91 -5.86 -15.76 -9.99
N THR A 92 -6.43 -15.20 -11.05
CA THR A 92 -6.14 -15.55 -12.45
C THR A 92 -5.81 -14.27 -13.21
N PRO A 93 -5.15 -14.34 -14.39
CA PRO A 93 -4.90 -13.17 -15.23
C PRO A 93 -6.18 -12.37 -15.52
N GLU A 94 -7.29 -13.05 -15.80
CA GLU A 94 -8.58 -12.43 -16.12
C GLU A 94 -9.15 -11.68 -14.93
N ARG A 95 -9.08 -12.28 -13.73
CA ARG A 95 -9.60 -11.65 -12.50
C ARG A 95 -8.72 -10.49 -12.04
N LEU A 96 -7.41 -10.58 -12.25
CA LEU A 96 -6.51 -9.45 -12.00
C LEU A 96 -6.78 -8.32 -12.98
N GLY A 97 -6.96 -8.62 -14.27
CA GLY A 97 -7.33 -7.64 -15.29
C GLY A 97 -8.64 -6.92 -14.94
N ALA A 98 -9.69 -7.67 -14.58
CA ALA A 98 -10.96 -7.09 -14.16
C ALA A 98 -10.84 -6.21 -12.90
N ALA A 99 -10.00 -6.59 -11.93
CA ALA A 99 -9.74 -5.75 -10.76
C ALA A 99 -8.99 -4.45 -11.12
N VAL A 100 -8.05 -4.51 -12.08
CA VAL A 100 -7.36 -3.33 -12.59
C VAL A 100 -8.33 -2.39 -13.34
N GLU A 101 -9.19 -2.94 -14.19
CA GLU A 101 -10.24 -2.16 -14.87
C GLU A 101 -11.20 -1.50 -13.87
N ALA A 102 -11.62 -2.23 -12.83
CA ALA A 102 -12.47 -1.69 -11.77
C ALA A 102 -11.77 -0.57 -10.99
N MET A 103 -10.50 -0.73 -10.63
CA MET A 103 -9.70 0.31 -9.99
C MET A 103 -9.58 1.56 -10.86
N ILE A 104 -9.34 1.40 -12.17
CA ILE A 104 -9.26 2.53 -13.11
C ILE A 104 -10.59 3.27 -13.17
N ALA A 105 -11.71 2.54 -13.27
CA ALA A 105 -13.05 3.12 -13.32
C ALA A 105 -13.48 3.80 -11.99
N ASN A 106 -13.06 3.24 -10.85
CA ASN A 106 -13.50 3.65 -9.52
C ASN A 106 -12.46 4.50 -8.76
N GLY A 107 -11.36 4.91 -9.40
CA GLY A 107 -10.22 5.55 -8.73
C GLY A 107 -10.62 6.77 -7.88
N ASP A 108 -11.47 7.66 -8.42
CA ASP A 108 -11.96 8.83 -7.69
C ASP A 108 -12.77 8.47 -6.44
N ALA A 109 -13.59 7.41 -6.52
CA ALA A 109 -14.36 6.92 -5.39
C ALA A 109 -13.43 6.36 -4.29
N GLN A 110 -12.37 5.63 -4.68
CA GLN A 110 -11.35 5.16 -3.73
C GLN A 110 -10.66 6.32 -3.02
N LEU A 111 -10.30 7.37 -3.76
CA LEU A 111 -9.68 8.56 -3.21
C LEU A 111 -10.62 9.32 -2.27
N ALA A 112 -11.89 9.43 -2.63
CA ALA A 112 -12.90 10.05 -1.78
C ALA A 112 -13.08 9.26 -0.46
N ALA A 113 -13.19 7.93 -0.52
CA ALA A 113 -13.34 7.08 0.66
C ALA A 113 -12.18 7.26 1.64
N ARG A 114 -10.95 7.38 1.15
CA ARG A 114 -9.74 7.55 1.97
C ARG A 114 -9.68 8.85 2.75
N ARG A 115 -10.38 9.91 2.31
CA ARG A 115 -10.44 11.18 3.06
C ARG A 115 -11.05 11.01 4.45
N SER A 116 -11.79 9.93 4.67
CA SER A 116 -12.35 9.58 5.99
C SER A 116 -11.36 8.88 6.92
N LEU A 117 -10.19 8.46 6.43
CA LEU A 117 -9.18 7.75 7.21
C LEU A 117 -8.26 8.75 7.93
N PRO A 118 -8.29 8.83 9.27
CA PRO A 118 -7.36 9.66 10.02
C PRO A 118 -5.94 9.06 9.93
N LEU A 119 -5.01 9.82 9.35
CA LEU A 119 -3.59 9.45 9.23
C LEU A 119 -2.69 10.18 10.25
N ASP A 120 -3.29 10.73 11.31
CA ASP A 120 -2.64 11.47 12.39
C ASP A 120 -2.40 10.61 13.65
N GLY A 121 -2.27 9.30 13.46
CA GLY A 121 -2.09 8.33 14.55
C GLY A 121 -0.88 8.61 15.43
N LEU A 122 0.25 9.05 14.86
CA LEU A 122 1.45 9.37 15.65
C LEU A 122 1.24 10.59 16.56
N PRO A 123 0.78 11.76 16.07
CA PRO A 123 0.36 12.87 16.94
C PRO A 123 -0.64 12.45 18.02
N PHE A 124 -1.64 11.63 17.66
CA PHE A 124 -2.65 11.15 18.61
C PHE A 124 -2.02 10.31 19.74
N ILE A 125 -1.18 9.32 19.40
CA ILE A 125 -0.51 8.46 20.37
C ILE A 125 0.45 9.28 21.23
N ALA A 126 1.20 10.23 20.65
CA ALA A 126 2.11 11.09 21.40
C ALA A 126 1.36 11.92 22.46
N ALA A 127 0.26 12.56 22.08
CA ALA A 127 -0.59 13.32 23.01
C ALA A 127 -1.23 12.40 24.07
N HIS A 128 -1.63 11.19 23.70
CA HIS A 128 -2.22 10.23 24.62
C HIS A 128 -1.20 9.72 25.64
N ALA A 129 0.01 9.37 25.21
CA ALA A 129 1.08 8.90 26.07
C ALA A 129 1.50 9.95 27.11
N GLN A 130 1.54 11.23 26.73
CA GLN A 130 1.87 12.34 27.64
C GLN A 130 0.93 12.43 28.85
N ARG A 131 -0.34 12.02 28.72
CA ARG A 131 -1.29 12.03 29.85
C ARG A 131 -0.90 11.08 30.98
N PHE A 132 -0.11 10.04 30.65
CA PHE A 132 0.34 9.03 31.60
C PHE A 132 1.85 9.12 31.87
N ALA A 133 2.54 10.03 31.18
CA ALA A 133 3.96 10.21 31.34
C ALA A 133 4.26 10.87 32.71
N PRO A 134 5.25 10.38 33.46
CA PRO A 134 5.72 11.05 34.66
C PRO A 134 6.18 12.48 34.33
N PRO A 135 6.14 13.43 35.30
CA PRO A 135 6.51 14.83 35.08
C PRO A 135 7.91 15.03 34.47
N ALA A 136 8.83 14.09 34.69
CA ALA A 136 10.17 14.07 34.11
C ALA A 136 10.21 13.99 32.57
N TYR A 137 9.10 13.61 31.93
CA TYR A 137 8.96 13.46 30.48
C TYR A 137 8.03 14.50 29.85
N ALA A 138 7.55 15.49 30.61
CA ALA A 138 6.49 16.41 30.20
C ALA A 138 6.92 17.48 29.17
N ALA A 139 8.18 17.54 28.74
CA ALA A 139 8.65 18.58 27.84
C ALA A 139 9.65 18.05 26.79
N THR A 140 9.14 17.51 25.69
CA THR A 140 9.93 17.38 24.44
C THR A 140 9.02 17.42 23.21
N THR A 141 8.06 18.35 23.16
CA THR A 141 7.06 18.43 22.07
C THR A 141 7.19 19.69 21.22
N ALA A 142 8.38 20.29 21.13
CA ALA A 142 8.62 21.42 20.23
C ALA A 142 9.14 21.01 18.84
N HIS A 143 9.43 19.72 18.59
CA HIS A 143 10.19 19.31 17.39
C HIS A 143 9.39 18.58 16.30
N PHE A 144 8.15 18.14 16.55
CA PHE A 144 7.35 17.40 15.56
C PHE A 144 6.34 18.26 14.78
N ALA A 145 6.13 19.50 15.19
CA ALA A 145 5.38 20.47 14.41
C ALA A 145 6.38 21.22 13.52
N LEU A 146 6.70 20.68 12.33
CA LEU A 146 7.09 21.42 11.12
C LEU A 146 7.63 20.45 10.08
N ARG A 147 6.75 20.04 9.16
CA ARG A 147 6.95 19.96 7.69
C ARG A 147 5.69 19.31 7.13
N ARG A 148 4.69 20.17 6.88
CA ARG A 148 3.69 19.92 5.84
C ARG A 148 4.35 20.16 4.49
#